data_AF-A0A7W8DYX2-F1
#
_entry.id   AF-A0A7W8DYX2-F1
#
_cell.length_a   1.000
_cell.length_b   1.000
_cell.length_c   1.000
_cell.angle_alpha   90.00
_cell.angle_beta   90.00
_cell.angle_gamma   90.00
#
_symmetry.space_group_name_H-M   'P 1'
#
loop_
_entity.id
_entity.type
_entity.pdbx_description
1 polymer ?
#
loop_
_entity_poly.entity_id
_entity_poly.type
_entity_poly.pdbx_seq_one_letter_code
_entity_poly.pdbx_strand_id
1 'polypeptide(L)' 'MVDDDRYCIDIVTQISAVRAALRRLEEEILKDHVSHCVEHAIASGDKADQRQKILELMAVIGRADR' A
#
# COMPACT_ATOMS: atom_id res chain seq x y z
N MET A 1 -12.90 4.27 23.01
CA MET A 1 -11.67 3.74 23.66
C MET A 1 -11.03 4.80 24.54
N VAL A 2 -10.60 5.94 23.98
CA VAL A 2 -10.07 7.08 24.75
C VAL A 2 -11.19 7.73 25.55
N ASP A 3 -12.31 8.04 24.90
CA ASP A 3 -13.50 8.61 25.57
C ASP A 3 -14.13 7.68 26.62
N ASP A 4 -13.78 6.39 26.58
CA ASP A 4 -14.24 5.38 27.54
C ASP A 4 -13.19 5.09 28.64
N ASP A 5 -12.12 5.90 28.75
CA ASP A 5 -11.01 5.74 29.69
C ASP A 5 -10.40 4.32 29.74
N ARG A 6 -10.33 3.65 28.58
CA ARG A 6 -9.73 2.30 28.50
C ARG A 6 -8.25 2.33 28.83
N TYR A 7 -7.76 1.22 29.39
CA TYR A 7 -6.35 1.06 29.75
C TYR A 7 -5.43 1.36 28.57
N CYS A 8 -4.42 2.21 28.80
CA CYS A 8 -3.57 2.74 27.74
C CYS A 8 -2.90 1.64 26.89
N ILE A 9 -2.53 0.51 27.51
CA ILE A 9 -1.90 -0.60 26.78
C ILE A 9 -2.87 -1.22 25.77
N ASP A 10 -4.15 -1.35 26.10
CA ASP A 10 -5.18 -1.85 25.16
C ASP A 10 -5.30 -0.94 23.94
N ILE A 11 -5.23 0.38 24.15
CA ILE A 11 -5.27 1.37 23.07
C ILE A 11 -4.05 1.20 22.15
N VAL A 12 -2.85 1.05 22.72
CA VAL A 12 -1.63 0.79 21.95
C VAL A 12 -1.71 -0.54 21.18
N THR A 13 -2.28 -1.58 21.77
CA THR A 13 -2.51 -2.86 21.10
C THR A 13 -3.47 -2.70 19.92
N GLN A 14 -4.57 -1.96 20.06
CA GLN A 14 -5.50 -1.69 18.96
C GLN A 14 -4.86 -0.84 17.85
N ILE A 15 -4.07 0.18 18.20
CA ILE A 15 -3.31 0.95 17.21
C ILE A 15 -2.37 0.03 16.40
N SER A 16 -1.70 -0.90 17.09
CA SER A 16 -0.82 -1.88 16.43
C SER A 16 -1.59 -2.81 15.50
N ALA A 17 -2.79 -3.24 15.89
CA ALA A 17 -3.68 -4.05 15.06
C ALA A 17 -4.13 -3.31 13.80
N VAL A 18 -4.56 -2.04 13.93
CA VAL A 18 -4.94 -1.20 12.80
C VAL A 18 -3.76 -0.98 11.85
N ARG A 19 -2.57 -0.68 12.39
CA ARG A 19 -1.34 -0.56 11.58
C ARG A 19 -1.04 -1.83 10.80
N ALA A 20 -1.22 -3.01 11.40
CA ALA A 20 -1.02 -4.28 10.70
C ALA A 20 -2.06 -4.52 9.60
N ALA A 21 -3.33 -4.13 9.83
CA ALA A 21 -4.37 -4.20 8.82
C ALA A 21 -4.10 -3.25 7.64
N LEU A 22 -3.66 -2.02 7.92
CA LEU A 22 -3.30 -1.04 6.89
C LEU A 22 -2.13 -1.52 6.02
N ARG A 23 -1.07 -2.08 6.62
CA ARG A 23 0.04 -2.67 5.84
C ARG A 23 -0.42 -3.77 4.89
N ARG A 24 -1.30 -4.67 5.36
CA ARG A 24 -1.87 -5.71 4.48
C ARG A 24 -2.69 -5.11 3.34
N LEU A 25 -3.49 -4.08 3.63
CA LEU A 25 -4.27 -3.40 2.61
C LEU A 25 -3.36 -2.72 1.56
N GLU A 26 -2.27 -2.08 2.00
CA GLU A 26 -1.27 -1.49 1.11
C GLU A 26 -0.64 -2.54 0.20
N GLU A 27 -0.27 -3.72 0.74
CA GLU A 27 0.26 -4.83 -0.05
C GLU A 27 -0.75 -5.33 -1.10
N GLU A 28 -2.02 -5.48 -0.74
CA GLU A 28 -3.05 -5.93 -1.67
C GLU A 28 -3.32 -4.90 -2.78
N ILE A 29 -3.37 -3.60 -2.45
CA ILE A 29 -3.53 -2.53 -3.44
C ILE A 29 -2.33 -2.50 -4.40
N LEU A 30 -1.11 -2.70 -3.89
CA LEU A 30 0.09 -2.76 -4.72
C LEU A 30 0.07 -3.95 -5.67
N LYS A 31 -0.35 -5.14 -5.20
CA LYS A 31 -0.51 -6.32 -6.06
C LYS A 31 -1.52 -6.05 -7.18
N ASP A 32 -2.68 -5.48 -6.83
CA ASP A 32 -3.73 -5.13 -7.79
C ASP A 32 -3.23 -4.14 -8.85
N HIS A 33 -2.49 -3.11 -8.44
CA HIS A 33 -1.89 -2.15 -9.37
C HIS A 33 -0.90 -2.80 -10.35
N VAL A 34 -0.10 -3.76 -9.89
CA VAL A 34 0.83 -4.50 -10.76
C VAL A 34 0.07 -5.37 -11.75
N SER A 35 -0.92 -6.13 -11.29
CA SER A 35 -1.73 -7.03 -12.13
C SER A 35 -2.66 -6.31 -13.11
N HIS A 36 -3.03 -5.06 -12.84
CA HIS A 36 -3.90 -4.30 -13.73
C HIS A 36 -3.15 -3.21 -14.51
N CYS A 37 -2.63 -2.20 -13.82
CA CYS A 37 -2.07 -1.02 -14.50
C CYS A 37 -0.73 -1.33 -15.17
N VAL A 38 0.16 -2.05 -14.49
CA VAL A 38 1.48 -2.36 -15.05
C VAL A 38 1.36 -3.42 -16.14
N GLU A 39 0.58 -4.48 -15.93
CA GLU A 39 0.31 -5.49 -16.96
C GLU A 39 -0.30 -4.86 -18.22
N HIS A 40 -1.28 -3.96 -18.07
CA HIS A 40 -1.89 -3.26 -19.20
C HIS A 40 -0.87 -2.39 -19.96
N ALA A 41 -0.01 -1.64 -19.27
CA ALA A 41 1.03 -0.85 -19.90
C ALA A 41 2.05 -1.73 -20.65
N ILE A 42 2.40 -2.90 -20.11
CA ILE A 42 3.26 -3.86 -20.81
C ILE A 42 2.56 -4.37 -22.08
N ALA A 43 1.30 -4.77 -21.97
CA ALA A 43 0.52 -5.30 -23.08
C ALA A 43 0.25 -4.26 -24.18
N SER A 44 0.19 -2.97 -23.84
CA SER A 44 -0.04 -1.88 -24.81
C SER A 44 1.13 -1.68 -25.77
N GLY A 45 2.35 -2.08 -25.38
CA GLY A 45 3.57 -1.86 -26.16
C GLY A 45 4.06 -0.40 -26.19
N ASP A 46 3.37 0.53 -25.52
CA ASP A 46 3.79 1.93 -25.43
C ASP A 46 4.92 2.09 -24.40
N LYS A 47 6.14 2.34 -24.90
CA LYS A 47 7.32 2.53 -24.06
C LYS A 47 7.21 3.70 -23.09
N ALA A 48 6.48 4.76 -23.44
CA ALA A 48 6.31 5.91 -22.58
C ALA A 48 5.42 5.56 -21.38
N ASP A 49 4.28 4.92 -21.65
CA ASP A 49 3.34 4.45 -20.62
C ASP A 49 3.99 3.40 -19.70
N GLN A 50 4.71 2.43 -20.27
CA GLN A 50 5.48 1.44 -19.50
C GLN A 50 6.47 2.10 -18.53
N ARG A 51 7.26 3.05 -19.03
CA ARG A 51 8.24 3.76 -18.19
C ARG A 51 7.53 4.55 -17.10
N GLN A 52 6.40 5.19 -17.41
CA GLN A 52 5.63 5.94 -16.43
C GLN A 52 5.09 5.03 -15.30
N LYS A 53 4.48 3.90 -15.65
CA LYS A 53 3.91 2.95 -14.66
C LYS A 53 4.97 2.27 -13.80
N ILE A 54 6.13 1.96 -14.36
CA ILE A 54 7.25 1.44 -13.57
C ILE A 54 7.78 2.49 -12.58
N LEU A 55 7.94 3.75 -13.01
CA LEU A 55 8.39 4.82 -12.11
C LEU A 55 7.39 5.10 -10.98
N GLU A 56 6.09 5.06 -11.29
CA GLU A 56 5.01 5.16 -10.30
C GLU A 56 5.14 4.05 -9.24
N LEU A 57 5.27 2.79 -9.67
CA LEU A 57 5.45 1.65 -8.78
C LEU A 57 6.70 1.79 -7.88
N MET A 58 7.85 2.15 -8.45
CA MET A 58 9.08 2.36 -7.68
C MET A 58 8.93 3.47 -6.63
N ALA A 59 8.20 4.54 -6.97
CA ALA A 59 7.96 5.65 -6.04
C ALA A 59 7.03 5.27 -4.88
N VAL A 60 6.15 4.29 -5.05
CA VAL A 60 5.28 3.78 -3.97
C VAL A 60 6.04 2.78 -3.09
N ILE A 61 6.77 1.83 -3.68
CA ILE A 61 7.59 0.86 -2.91
C ILE A 61 8.60 1.60 -2.02
N GLY A 62 9.30 2.61 -2.56
CA GLY A 62 10.24 3.41 -1.76
C GLY A 62 9.61 4.26 -0.66
N ARG A 63 8.27 4.40 -0.63
CA ARG A 63 7.53 5.01 0.50
C ARG A 63 7.06 3.95 1.49
N ALA A 64 6.64 2.77 1.02
CA ALA A 64 6.14 1.68 1.84
C ALA A 64 7.23 1.05 2.73
N ASP A 65 8.50 1.13 2.32
CA ASP A 65 9.64 0.66 3.10
C ASP A 65 10.08 1.61 4.25
N ARG A 66 9.35 2.71 4.49
CA ARG A 66 9.64 3.68 5.57
C ARG A 66 8.62 3.60 6.70
#